data_AF-G9KKQ7-F1
#
_entry.id   AF-G9KKQ7-F1
#
_cell.length_a   1.000
_cell.length_b   1.000
_cell.length_c   1.000
_cell.angle_alpha   90.00
_cell.angle_beta   90.00
_cell.angle_gamma   90.00
#
_symmetry.space_group_name_H-M   'P 1'
#
loop_
_entity.id
_entity.type
_entity.pdbx_description
1 polymer ?
#
loop_
_entity_poly.entity_id
_entity_poly.type
_entity_poly.pdbx_seq_one_letter_code
_entity_poly.pdbx_strand_id
1 'polypeptide(L)'
;KAYHAGLKASERTLVQNEWMEEKVPVIVATISFGMGVDKANVRFVAHWNIAKSMAGYYQESGRAGRDGKPSWCRLYYSRNDRDQVSFLIRKEVAKLQEKRGNKASDKAAVLAFDALVTFCEELGCRHAAIAKYFGDALPACTKGCDHCRDPVALRKQLEALEHRSSWNKTCIGPSQGNGFDPELYEGGRRGYGGFSRYDEGSGGSGDEGRDEAHKREWSLFYQKQMSLRKGKDSKTEEFVPPDEDCPLKEASSRKIPRLTVKAREHCLGLLEEALSGNHQATGPTH
;
A
#
# COMPACT_ATOMS: atom_id res chain seq x y z
N LYS A 1 19.11 0.36 -3.84
CA LYS A 1 19.12 1.76 -3.34
C LYS A 1 17.80 2.46 -3.68
N ALA A 2 17.38 3.46 -2.91
CA ALA A 2 16.18 4.24 -3.19
C ALA A 2 16.47 5.37 -4.19
N TYR A 3 15.50 5.68 -5.06
CA TYR A 3 15.56 6.80 -6.01
C TYR A 3 14.23 7.55 -6.04
N HIS A 4 14.24 8.83 -5.66
CA HIS A 4 13.07 9.69 -5.71
C HIS A 4 13.46 11.16 -5.83
N ALA A 5 12.50 12.01 -6.22
CA ALA A 5 12.70 13.44 -6.40
C ALA A 5 13.15 14.19 -5.13
N GLY A 6 12.89 13.65 -3.94
CA GLY A 6 13.38 14.21 -2.67
C GLY A 6 14.88 14.04 -2.39
N LEU A 7 15.61 13.24 -3.18
CA LEU A 7 17.07 13.11 -3.05
C LEU A 7 17.78 14.30 -3.71
N LYS A 8 18.99 14.62 -3.23
CA LYS A 8 19.83 15.64 -3.86
C LYS A 8 20.20 15.23 -5.29
N ALA A 9 20.41 16.21 -6.18
CA ALA A 9 20.76 15.93 -7.57
C ALA A 9 22.05 15.10 -7.72
N SER A 10 23.05 15.37 -6.89
CA SER A 10 24.29 14.59 -6.82
C SER A 10 24.04 13.14 -6.41
N GLU A 11 23.21 12.92 -5.38
CA GLU A 11 22.85 11.58 -4.90
C GLU A 11 22.04 10.80 -5.96
N ARG A 12 21.09 11.43 -6.64
CA ARG A 12 20.34 10.80 -7.75
C ARG A 12 21.28 10.33 -8.86
N THR A 13 22.23 11.18 -9.25
CA THR A 13 23.23 10.86 -10.29
C THR A 13 24.12 9.70 -9.84
N LEU A 14 24.59 9.72 -8.58
CA LEU A 14 25.40 8.65 -8.02
C LEU A 14 24.64 7.31 -8.00
N VAL A 15 23.42 7.29 -7.49
CA VAL A 15 22.59 6.08 -7.41
C VAL A 15 22.27 5.54 -8.81
N GLN A 16 21.99 6.42 -9.76
CA GLN A 16 21.76 6.02 -11.15
C GLN A 16 23.03 5.41 -11.77
N ASN A 17 24.19 6.04 -11.61
CA ASN A 17 25.45 5.55 -12.16
C ASN A 17 25.84 4.19 -11.56
N GLU A 18 25.76 4.03 -10.25
CA GLU A 18 26.05 2.76 -9.59
C GLU A 18 25.12 1.63 -10.03
N TRP A 19 23.86 1.93 -10.34
CA TRP A 19 22.93 0.95 -10.90
C TRP A 19 23.25 0.63 -12.37
N MET A 20 23.65 1.62 -13.17
CA MET A 20 24.09 1.42 -14.55
C MET A 20 25.35 0.55 -14.62
N GLU A 21 26.30 0.80 -13.72
CA GLU A 21 27.56 0.06 -13.55
C GLU A 21 27.39 -1.27 -12.80
N GLU A 22 26.16 -1.66 -12.44
CA GLU A 22 25.85 -2.93 -11.77
C GLU A 22 26.46 -3.12 -10.38
N LYS A 23 27.00 -2.06 -9.79
CA LYS A 23 27.40 -2.01 -8.37
C LYS A 23 26.19 -2.18 -7.46
N VAL A 24 25.03 -1.69 -7.90
CA VAL A 24 23.75 -1.86 -7.21
C VAL A 24 22.83 -2.67 -8.13
N PRO A 25 22.49 -3.94 -7.79
CA PRO A 25 21.68 -4.79 -8.66
C PRO A 25 20.20 -4.39 -8.67
N VAL A 26 19.71 -3.78 -7.57
CA VAL A 26 18.29 -3.44 -7.40
C VAL A 26 18.12 -1.97 -7.02
N ILE A 27 17.30 -1.28 -7.79
CA ILE A 27 16.89 0.11 -7.55
C ILE A 27 15.39 0.15 -7.24
N VAL A 28 15.03 0.87 -6.19
CA VAL A 28 13.63 1.10 -5.81
C VAL A 28 13.32 2.54 -6.10
N ALA A 29 12.41 2.79 -7.04
CA ALA A 29 12.19 4.12 -7.57
C ALA A 29 10.72 4.51 -7.66
N THR A 30 10.46 5.81 -7.58
CA THR A 30 9.18 6.39 -7.99
C THR A 30 9.18 6.71 -9.49
N ILE A 31 8.05 7.19 -10.02
CA ILE A 31 7.86 7.60 -11.44
C ILE A 31 8.99 8.53 -11.94
N SER A 32 9.65 9.25 -11.04
CA SER A 32 10.79 10.14 -11.34
C SER A 32 12.02 9.46 -11.98
N PHE A 33 12.14 8.12 -11.96
CA PHE A 33 13.26 7.39 -12.59
C PHE A 33 13.02 7.07 -14.08
N GLY A 34 11.87 7.44 -14.64
CA GLY A 34 11.45 6.98 -15.97
C GLY A 34 12.01 7.75 -17.17
N MET A 35 12.24 9.06 -17.09
CA MET A 35 12.66 9.82 -18.28
C MET A 35 14.18 9.73 -18.45
N GLY A 36 14.65 8.96 -19.45
CA GLY A 36 16.06 8.93 -19.86
C GLY A 36 16.90 7.75 -19.37
N VAL A 37 16.34 6.83 -18.58
CA VAL A 37 17.03 5.59 -18.20
C VAL A 37 16.78 4.51 -19.26
N ASP A 38 17.85 4.15 -19.98
CA ASP A 38 17.89 3.07 -20.96
C ASP A 38 19.00 2.07 -20.62
N LYS A 39 18.64 1.04 -19.85
CA LYS A 39 19.52 -0.08 -19.53
C LYS A 39 18.95 -1.33 -20.19
N ALA A 40 19.73 -1.95 -21.07
CA ALA A 40 19.26 -3.08 -21.87
C ALA A 40 18.91 -4.31 -21.00
N ASN A 41 19.66 -4.52 -19.93
CA ASN A 41 19.68 -5.76 -19.16
C ASN A 41 18.85 -5.73 -17.87
N VAL A 42 17.71 -5.04 -17.87
CA VAL A 42 16.76 -5.05 -16.75
C VAL A 42 16.01 -6.37 -16.70
N ARG A 43 16.23 -7.15 -15.63
CA ARG A 43 15.66 -8.50 -15.47
C ARG A 43 14.25 -8.54 -14.90
N PHE A 44 13.89 -7.56 -14.10
CA PHE A 44 12.52 -7.47 -13.61
C PHE A 44 12.11 -6.03 -13.35
N VAL A 45 10.81 -5.79 -13.46
CA VAL A 45 10.14 -4.58 -12.98
C VAL A 45 9.01 -5.02 -12.06
N ALA A 46 9.06 -4.55 -10.82
CA ALA A 46 8.06 -4.85 -9.80
C ALA A 46 7.34 -3.57 -9.38
N HIS A 47 6.06 -3.48 -9.69
CA HIS A 47 5.17 -2.43 -9.23
C HIS A 47 4.64 -2.80 -7.86
N TRP A 48 5.18 -2.18 -6.82
CA TRP A 48 4.70 -2.38 -5.45
C TRP A 48 3.32 -1.76 -5.22
N ASN A 49 3.06 -0.62 -5.85
CA ASN A 49 1.75 0.03 -5.86
C ASN A 49 1.23 0.08 -7.30
N ILE A 50 -0.09 0.07 -7.45
CA ILE A 50 -0.75 0.21 -8.76
C ILE A 50 -0.39 1.56 -9.40
N ALA A 51 -0.07 1.54 -10.70
CA ALA A 51 0.24 2.75 -11.44
C ALA A 51 -1.01 3.65 -11.61
N LYS A 52 -0.80 4.92 -11.94
CA LYS A 52 -1.91 5.87 -12.17
C LYS A 52 -2.68 5.63 -13.47
N SER A 53 -2.14 4.85 -14.40
CA SER A 53 -2.79 4.54 -15.68
C SER A 53 -2.23 3.26 -16.31
N MET A 54 -3.02 2.62 -17.16
CA MET A 54 -2.59 1.48 -17.96
C MET A 54 -1.38 1.82 -18.86
N ALA A 55 -1.42 2.98 -19.52
CA ALA A 55 -0.31 3.44 -20.36
C ALA A 55 0.99 3.66 -19.55
N GLY A 56 0.88 4.20 -18.33
CA GLY A 56 2.02 4.36 -17.43
C GLY A 56 2.61 3.01 -17.01
N TYR A 57 1.75 2.06 -16.61
CA TYR A 57 2.18 0.70 -16.30
C TYR A 57 2.90 0.03 -17.48
N TYR A 58 2.36 0.15 -18.70
CA TYR A 58 2.98 -0.39 -19.91
C TYR A 58 4.37 0.22 -20.17
N GLN A 59 4.49 1.55 -20.07
CA GLN A 59 5.76 2.24 -20.26
C GLN A 59 6.81 1.85 -19.19
N GLU A 60 6.38 1.70 -17.95
CA GLU A 60 7.27 1.37 -16.82
C GLU A 60 7.72 -0.10 -16.87
N SER A 61 6.77 -1.02 -17.07
CA SER A 61 7.06 -2.46 -17.19
C SER A 61 7.86 -2.79 -18.45
N GLY A 62 7.63 -2.07 -19.55
CA GLY A 62 8.39 -2.20 -20.81
C GLY A 62 9.86 -1.76 -20.76
N ARG A 63 10.37 -1.37 -19.58
CA ARG A 63 11.81 -1.18 -19.35
C ARG A 63 12.55 -2.50 -19.14
N ALA A 64 11.84 -3.55 -18.75
CA ALA A 64 12.40 -4.87 -18.61
C ALA A 64 12.76 -5.47 -19.98
N GLY A 65 13.89 -6.19 -20.06
CA GLY A 65 14.16 -7.10 -21.17
C GLY A 65 14.42 -6.45 -22.53
N ARG A 66 14.97 -5.23 -22.57
CA ARG A 66 15.33 -4.55 -23.84
C ARG A 66 16.43 -5.26 -24.63
N ASP A 67 17.23 -6.08 -23.96
CA ASP A 67 18.18 -7.02 -24.57
C ASP A 67 17.52 -8.29 -25.15
N GLY A 68 16.19 -8.42 -25.08
CA GLY A 68 15.44 -9.58 -25.56
C GLY A 68 15.56 -10.83 -24.68
N LYS A 69 16.31 -10.76 -23.57
CA LYS A 69 16.44 -11.90 -22.64
C LYS A 69 15.19 -12.02 -21.76
N PRO A 70 14.90 -13.22 -21.21
CA PRO A 70 13.79 -13.40 -20.28
C PRO A 70 13.84 -12.39 -19.13
N SER A 71 12.70 -11.73 -18.92
CA SER A 71 12.50 -10.77 -17.85
C SER A 71 11.08 -10.88 -17.30
N TRP A 72 10.86 -10.39 -16.08
CA TRP A 72 9.58 -10.50 -15.38
C TRP A 72 9.01 -9.15 -14.99
N CYS A 73 7.73 -8.95 -15.31
CA CYS A 73 6.96 -7.80 -14.86
C CYS A 73 5.90 -8.27 -13.85
N ARG A 74 5.90 -7.69 -12.65
CA ARG A 74 4.94 -8.05 -11.60
C ARG A 74 4.28 -6.81 -11.03
N LEU A 75 2.96 -6.83 -10.92
CA LEU A 75 2.16 -5.83 -10.24
C LEU A 75 1.59 -6.42 -8.96
N TYR A 76 1.90 -5.81 -7.82
CA TYR A 76 1.28 -6.13 -6.53
C TYR A 76 -0.02 -5.34 -6.39
N TYR A 77 -1.13 -6.06 -6.29
CA TYR A 77 -2.46 -5.47 -6.29
C TYR A 77 -3.13 -5.58 -4.92
N SER A 78 -3.74 -4.48 -4.49
CA SER A 78 -4.57 -4.38 -3.29
C SER A 78 -5.73 -3.43 -3.57
N ARG A 79 -6.94 -3.78 -3.12
CA ARG A 79 -8.10 -2.89 -3.23
C ARG A 79 -7.92 -1.61 -2.41
N ASN A 80 -7.18 -1.67 -1.30
CA ASN A 80 -6.84 -0.48 -0.52
C ASN A 80 -5.96 0.49 -1.32
N ASP A 81 -4.94 -0.03 -2.01
CA ASP A 81 -4.05 0.79 -2.85
C ASP A 81 -4.83 1.36 -4.04
N ARG A 82 -5.72 0.56 -4.65
CA ARG A 82 -6.63 1.03 -5.69
C ARG A 82 -7.44 2.24 -5.21
N ASP A 83 -8.07 2.13 -4.04
CA ASP A 83 -8.94 3.18 -3.51
C ASP A 83 -8.16 4.46 -3.15
N GLN A 84 -6.94 4.31 -2.59
CA GLN A 84 -6.04 5.43 -2.32
C GLN A 84 -5.63 6.15 -3.61
N VAL A 85 -5.21 5.41 -4.64
CA VAL A 85 -4.80 6.01 -5.92
C VAL A 85 -6.00 6.63 -6.65
N SER A 86 -7.17 5.98 -6.62
CA SER A 86 -8.42 6.52 -7.17
C SER A 86 -8.80 7.85 -6.51
N PHE A 87 -8.70 7.92 -5.18
CA PHE A 87 -8.94 9.16 -4.44
C PHE A 87 -7.98 10.28 -4.85
N LEU A 88 -6.68 9.98 -4.98
CA LEU A 88 -5.67 10.95 -5.42
C LEU A 88 -5.95 11.47 -6.83
N ILE A 89 -6.29 10.59 -7.78
CA ILE A 89 -6.63 10.96 -9.16
C ILE A 89 -7.86 11.86 -9.18
N ARG A 90 -8.93 11.49 -8.46
CA ARG A 90 -10.15 12.31 -8.36
C ARG A 90 -9.89 13.67 -7.73
N LYS A 91 -9.03 13.74 -6.70
CA LYS A 91 -8.62 14.99 -6.07
C LYS A 91 -7.80 15.88 -7.02
N GLU A 92 -6.88 15.29 -7.80
CA GLU A 92 -6.12 16.01 -8.84
C GLU A 92 -7.07 16.56 -9.92
N VAL A 93 -8.04 15.77 -10.36
CA VAL A 93 -9.09 16.19 -11.30
C VAL A 93 -9.95 17.32 -10.75
N ALA A 94 -10.45 17.22 -9.51
CA ALA A 94 -11.29 18.25 -8.90
C ALA A 94 -10.57 19.60 -8.81
N LYS A 95 -9.29 19.60 -8.40
CA LYS A 95 -8.45 20.81 -8.38
C LYS A 95 -8.24 21.43 -9.77
N LEU A 96 -8.16 20.59 -10.81
CA LEU A 96 -8.07 21.09 -12.19
C LEU A 96 -9.41 21.68 -12.63
N GLN A 97 -10.53 21.04 -12.29
CA GLN A 97 -11.87 21.55 -12.59
C GLN A 97 -12.14 22.90 -11.94
N GLU A 98 -11.72 23.11 -10.70
CA GLU A 98 -11.78 24.42 -10.02
C GLU A 98 -10.99 25.51 -10.76
N LYS A 99 -9.85 25.17 -11.36
CA LYS A 99 -8.97 26.15 -12.04
C LYS A 99 -9.34 26.45 -13.48
N ARG A 100 -9.79 25.45 -14.25
CA ARG A 100 -9.97 25.54 -15.70
C ARG A 100 -11.36 25.11 -16.20
N GLY A 101 -12.30 24.85 -15.28
CA GLY A 101 -13.62 24.30 -15.57
C GLY A 101 -13.57 22.81 -15.95
N ASN A 102 -14.75 22.20 -16.09
CA ASN A 102 -14.90 20.80 -16.49
C ASN A 102 -14.44 20.57 -17.93
N LYS A 103 -13.46 19.69 -18.14
CA LYS A 103 -13.04 19.26 -19.47
C LYS A 103 -13.23 17.76 -19.66
N ALA A 104 -13.49 17.35 -20.91
CA ALA A 104 -13.55 15.93 -21.26
C ALA A 104 -12.24 15.19 -20.91
N SER A 105 -11.09 15.87 -20.95
CA SER A 105 -9.78 15.34 -20.55
C SER A 105 -9.72 14.88 -19.10
N ASP A 106 -10.55 15.43 -18.22
CA ASP A 106 -10.56 15.09 -16.80
C ASP A 106 -11.10 13.67 -16.57
N LYS A 107 -12.07 13.25 -17.40
CA LYS A 107 -12.58 11.88 -17.40
C LYS A 107 -11.56 10.89 -17.95
N ALA A 108 -10.69 11.31 -18.87
CA ALA A 108 -9.68 10.43 -19.46
C ALA A 108 -8.69 9.89 -18.42
N ALA A 109 -8.29 10.69 -17.42
CA ALA A 109 -7.40 10.25 -16.35
C ALA A 109 -8.04 9.15 -15.49
N VAL A 110 -9.33 9.28 -15.16
CA VAL A 110 -10.08 8.28 -14.40
C VAL A 110 -10.25 7.00 -15.22
N LEU A 111 -10.66 7.11 -16.49
CA LEU A 111 -10.80 5.96 -17.40
C LEU A 111 -9.48 5.22 -17.62
N ALA A 112 -8.36 5.94 -17.70
CA ALA A 112 -7.04 5.33 -17.88
C ALA A 112 -6.60 4.54 -16.64
N PHE A 113 -7.01 4.97 -15.44
CA PHE A 113 -6.80 4.22 -14.20
C PHE A 113 -7.74 3.01 -14.11
N ASP A 114 -9.03 3.21 -14.38
CA ASP A 114 -10.03 2.15 -14.35
C ASP A 114 -9.65 0.99 -15.29
N ALA A 115 -9.08 1.29 -16.46
CA ALA A 115 -8.54 0.27 -17.37
C ALA A 115 -7.44 -0.61 -16.74
N LEU A 116 -6.58 -0.03 -15.88
CA LEU A 116 -5.55 -0.79 -15.16
C LEU A 116 -6.14 -1.59 -13.99
N VAL A 117 -7.20 -1.09 -13.35
CA VAL A 117 -7.95 -1.84 -12.35
C VAL A 117 -8.59 -3.07 -12.98
N THR A 118 -9.27 -2.89 -14.13
CA THR A 118 -9.82 -4.00 -14.92
C THR A 118 -8.71 -4.99 -15.31
N PHE A 119 -7.54 -4.52 -15.73
CA PHE A 119 -6.40 -5.40 -16.01
C PHE A 119 -5.99 -6.28 -14.81
N CYS A 120 -6.14 -5.82 -13.57
CA CYS A 120 -5.80 -6.58 -12.37
C CYS A 120 -6.91 -7.55 -11.94
N GLU A 121 -8.18 -7.12 -12.02
CA GLU A 121 -9.33 -7.88 -11.51
C GLU A 121 -9.98 -8.80 -12.56
N GLU A 122 -9.79 -8.54 -13.87
CA GLU A 122 -10.34 -9.38 -14.93
C GLU A 122 -9.54 -10.66 -15.12
N LEU A 123 -10.25 -11.77 -15.32
CA LEU A 123 -9.68 -13.06 -15.71
C LEU A 123 -9.36 -13.06 -17.20
N GLY A 124 -8.08 -13.13 -17.55
CA GLY A 124 -7.66 -13.26 -18.93
C GLY A 124 -6.16 -13.16 -19.12
N CYS A 125 -5.69 -13.37 -20.35
CA CYS A 125 -4.29 -13.19 -20.71
C CYS A 125 -3.88 -11.71 -20.54
N ARG A 126 -2.83 -11.45 -19.76
CA ARG A 126 -2.34 -10.08 -19.50
C ARG A 126 -1.86 -9.39 -20.78
N HIS A 127 -1.17 -10.10 -21.67
CA HIS A 127 -0.74 -9.55 -22.95
C HIS A 127 -1.93 -9.21 -23.86
N ALA A 128 -3.00 -10.00 -23.83
CA ALA A 128 -4.21 -9.71 -24.59
C ALA A 128 -4.94 -8.46 -24.05
N ALA A 129 -4.96 -8.26 -22.73
CA ALA A 129 -5.52 -7.07 -22.12
C ALA A 129 -4.75 -5.79 -22.49
N ILE A 130 -3.41 -5.87 -22.55
CA ILE A 130 -2.57 -4.77 -23.05
C ILE A 130 -2.86 -4.49 -24.53
N ALA A 131 -2.87 -5.52 -25.38
CA ALA A 131 -3.15 -5.36 -26.81
C ALA A 131 -4.53 -4.74 -27.06
N LYS A 132 -5.56 -5.18 -26.32
CA LYS A 132 -6.93 -4.62 -26.38
C LYS A 132 -6.96 -3.13 -26.02
N TYR A 133 -6.15 -2.69 -25.06
CA TYR A 133 -6.10 -1.29 -24.64
C TYR A 133 -5.48 -0.38 -25.71
N PHE A 134 -4.43 -0.83 -26.41
CA PHE A 134 -3.76 -0.06 -27.45
C PHE A 134 -4.33 -0.25 -28.85
N GLY A 135 -5.23 -1.23 -29.04
CA GLY A 135 -5.79 -1.56 -30.36
C GLY A 135 -4.86 -2.43 -31.21
N ASP A 136 -3.91 -3.13 -30.59
CA ASP A 136 -2.98 -4.03 -31.26
C ASP A 136 -3.63 -5.40 -31.55
N ALA A 137 -3.03 -6.14 -32.48
CA ALA A 137 -3.41 -7.52 -32.76
C ALA A 137 -3.22 -8.42 -31.53
N LEU A 138 -4.06 -9.45 -31.38
CA LEU A 138 -3.97 -10.38 -30.26
C LEU A 138 -2.62 -11.13 -30.28
N PRO A 139 -1.80 -11.02 -29.22
CA PRO A 139 -0.52 -11.69 -29.18
C PRO A 139 -0.69 -13.18 -28.87
N ALA A 140 0.12 -14.02 -29.54
CA ALA A 140 0.23 -15.45 -29.23
C ALA A 140 1.01 -15.68 -27.92
N CYS A 141 0.34 -15.50 -26.78
CA CYS A 141 0.90 -15.77 -25.46
C CYS A 141 0.78 -17.25 -25.08
N THR A 142 1.88 -17.99 -25.09
CA THR A 142 1.89 -19.41 -24.71
C THR A 142 1.99 -19.60 -23.20
N LYS A 143 3.05 -19.09 -22.56
CA LYS A 143 3.29 -19.14 -21.10
C LYS A 143 3.89 -17.85 -20.55
N GLY A 144 3.66 -16.74 -21.25
CA GLY A 144 4.28 -15.44 -20.95
C GLY A 144 3.61 -14.66 -19.80
N CYS A 145 2.46 -15.09 -19.30
CA CYS A 145 1.77 -14.44 -18.17
C CYS A 145 1.22 -15.45 -17.17
N ASP A 146 0.79 -14.96 -16.01
CA ASP A 146 0.13 -15.72 -14.94
C ASP A 146 -1.07 -16.53 -15.44
N HIS A 147 -2.00 -15.90 -16.17
CA HIS A 147 -3.18 -16.60 -16.71
C HIS A 147 -2.83 -17.72 -17.71
N CYS A 148 -1.90 -17.49 -18.64
CA CYS A 148 -1.50 -18.50 -19.63
C CYS A 148 -0.64 -19.61 -19.01
N ARG A 149 0.02 -19.33 -17.88
CA ARG A 149 0.81 -20.33 -17.16
C ARG A 149 -0.07 -21.22 -16.29
N ASP A 150 -0.98 -20.63 -15.52
CA ASP A 150 -1.91 -21.34 -14.64
C ASP A 150 -3.21 -20.53 -14.43
N PRO A 151 -4.23 -20.77 -15.27
CA PRO A 151 -5.50 -20.05 -15.17
C PRO A 151 -6.32 -20.46 -13.93
N VAL A 152 -6.11 -21.68 -13.41
CA VAL A 152 -6.85 -22.20 -12.25
C VAL A 152 -6.35 -21.54 -10.97
N ALA A 153 -5.02 -21.45 -10.79
CA ALA A 153 -4.44 -20.75 -9.65
C ALA A 153 -4.83 -19.27 -9.63
N LEU A 154 -4.83 -18.60 -10.78
CA LEU A 154 -5.24 -17.19 -10.88
C LEU A 154 -6.71 -17.00 -10.50
N ARG A 155 -7.61 -17.87 -10.99
CA ARG A 155 -9.03 -17.83 -10.61
C ARG A 155 -9.22 -17.96 -9.10
N LYS A 156 -8.54 -18.94 -8.48
CA LYS A 156 -8.58 -19.13 -7.02
C LYS A 156 -8.07 -17.91 -6.26
N GLN A 157 -7.03 -17.22 -6.77
CA GLN A 157 -6.51 -15.99 -6.18
C GLN A 157 -7.51 -14.84 -6.25
N LEU A 158 -8.22 -14.68 -7.38
CA LEU A 158 -9.24 -13.64 -7.53
C LEU A 158 -10.48 -13.93 -6.68
N GLU A 159 -10.96 -15.17 -6.63
CA GLU A 159 -12.04 -15.59 -5.72
C GLU A 159 -11.66 -15.33 -4.26
N ALA A 160 -10.43 -15.65 -3.85
CA ALA A 160 -9.94 -15.35 -2.50
C ALA A 160 -9.89 -13.84 -2.21
N LEU A 161 -9.57 -13.01 -3.21
CA LEU A 161 -9.58 -11.56 -3.08
C LEU A 161 -11.00 -11.01 -2.88
N GLU A 162 -11.99 -11.58 -3.56
CA GLU A 162 -13.40 -11.25 -3.36
C GLU A 162 -13.92 -11.67 -1.97
N HIS A 163 -13.60 -12.88 -1.53
CA HIS A 163 -14.00 -13.36 -0.21
C HIS A 163 -13.36 -12.54 0.93
N ARG A 164 -12.09 -12.13 0.81
CA ARG A 164 -11.42 -11.27 1.80
C ARG A 164 -12.08 -9.89 1.92
N SER A 165 -12.62 -9.34 0.83
CA SER A 165 -13.40 -8.11 0.91
C SER A 165 -14.75 -8.26 1.61
N SER A 166 -15.27 -9.49 1.76
CA SER A 166 -16.46 -9.76 2.55
C SER A 166 -16.16 -9.82 4.05
N TRP A 167 -14.98 -10.29 4.45
CA TRP A 167 -14.58 -10.41 5.87
C TRP A 167 -14.03 -9.12 6.48
N ASN A 168 -13.46 -8.22 5.68
CA ASN A 168 -13.03 -6.89 6.14
C ASN A 168 -14.20 -5.92 6.38
N LYS A 169 -15.42 -6.33 6.04
CA LYS A 169 -16.63 -5.72 6.59
C LYS A 169 -16.91 -6.46 7.88
N THR A 170 -16.46 -5.94 9.02
CA THR A 170 -17.17 -6.16 10.28
C THR A 170 -18.58 -5.62 10.08
N CYS A 171 -19.46 -6.43 9.53
CA CYS A 171 -20.88 -6.20 9.57
C CYS A 171 -21.29 -6.37 11.03
N ILE A 172 -21.41 -5.26 11.76
CA ILE A 172 -22.36 -5.18 12.87
C ILE A 172 -23.74 -5.18 12.18
N GLY A 173 -24.17 -6.36 11.76
CA GLY A 173 -25.55 -6.66 11.41
C GLY A 173 -26.15 -7.44 12.57
N PRO A 174 -27.44 -7.27 12.88
CA PRO A 174 -28.08 -8.07 13.92
C PRO A 174 -28.09 -9.52 13.45
N SER A 175 -27.30 -10.38 14.09
CA SER A 175 -27.41 -11.82 13.89
C SER A 175 -28.74 -12.28 14.51
N GLN A 176 -29.71 -12.63 13.67
CA GLN A 176 -30.79 -13.53 14.09
C GLN A 176 -30.16 -14.88 14.41
N GLY A 177 -30.12 -15.24 15.70
CA GLY A 177 -29.59 -16.52 16.14
C GLY A 177 -29.40 -16.55 17.64
N ASN A 178 -30.41 -17.02 18.36
CA ASN A 178 -30.36 -17.29 19.80
C ASN A 178 -29.34 -18.40 20.08
N GLY A 179 -28.23 -18.06 20.73
CA GLY A 179 -27.26 -19.01 21.27
C GLY A 179 -26.23 -18.26 22.10
N PHE A 180 -26.60 -17.92 23.34
CA PHE A 180 -25.70 -17.27 24.29
C PHE A 180 -24.97 -18.35 25.08
N ASP A 181 -23.65 -18.46 24.87
CA ASP A 181 -22.74 -19.31 25.64
C ASP A 181 -22.13 -18.46 26.78
N PRO A 182 -22.50 -18.71 28.06
CA PRO A 182 -22.09 -17.87 29.19
C PRO A 182 -20.62 -18.03 29.62
N GLU A 183 -19.85 -18.98 29.09
CA GLU A 183 -18.46 -19.22 29.55
C GLU A 183 -17.38 -18.59 28.66
N LEU A 184 -17.72 -18.04 27.50
CA LEU A 184 -16.70 -17.67 26.49
C LEU A 184 -16.22 -16.21 26.52
N TYR A 185 -16.84 -15.31 27.30
CA TYR A 185 -16.35 -13.92 27.37
C TYR A 185 -16.83 -13.19 28.64
N GLU A 186 -15.88 -12.84 29.52
CA GLU A 186 -16.13 -11.96 30.67
C GLU A 186 -16.63 -10.58 30.21
N GLY A 187 -17.95 -10.39 30.22
CA GLY A 187 -18.63 -9.12 30.53
C GLY A 187 -18.11 -7.87 29.81
N GLY A 188 -18.21 -7.81 28.48
CA GLY A 188 -18.06 -6.56 27.73
C GLY A 188 -19.18 -5.56 28.04
N ARG A 189 -18.83 -4.37 28.58
CA ARG A 189 -19.78 -3.28 28.87
C ARG A 189 -20.62 -2.91 27.63
N ARG A 190 -21.94 -2.81 27.80
CA ARG A 190 -22.85 -2.22 26.80
C ARG A 190 -22.40 -0.78 26.47
N GLY A 191 -22.11 -0.54 25.19
CA GLY A 191 -21.91 0.82 24.68
C GLY A 191 -23.18 1.64 24.87
N TYR A 192 -23.05 2.84 25.41
CA TYR A 192 -24.13 3.82 25.50
C TYR A 192 -24.60 4.16 24.06
N GLY A 193 -25.86 3.87 23.77
CA GLY A 193 -26.51 4.28 22.53
C GLY A 193 -26.66 5.80 22.51
N GLY A 194 -26.15 6.45 21.46
CA GLY A 194 -26.23 7.89 21.32
C GLY A 194 -25.19 8.45 20.36
N PHE A 195 -25.15 7.96 19.12
CA PHE A 195 -24.35 8.57 18.05
C PHE A 195 -25.23 8.73 16.80
N SER A 196 -26.13 9.71 16.84
CA SER A 196 -26.72 10.23 15.61
C SER A 196 -25.68 11.16 14.98
N ARG A 197 -25.07 10.70 13.88
CA ARG A 197 -24.18 11.51 13.05
C ARG A 197 -25.09 12.42 12.22
N TYR A 198 -25.33 13.64 12.70
CA TYR A 198 -26.02 14.65 11.89
C TYR A 198 -25.14 14.98 10.67
N ASP A 199 -25.71 14.71 9.51
CA ASP A 199 -25.22 15.05 8.18
C ASP A 199 -25.45 16.56 7.99
N GLU A 200 -24.39 17.35 7.91
CA GLU A 200 -24.53 18.76 7.56
C GLU A 200 -24.83 18.89 6.07
N GLY A 201 -26.13 19.00 5.78
CA GLY A 201 -26.63 19.16 4.42
C GLY A 201 -28.09 19.59 4.40
N SER A 202 -28.46 20.68 5.10
CA SER A 202 -29.67 21.44 4.75
C SER A 202 -29.72 22.79 5.47
N GLY A 203 -29.91 23.87 4.71
CA GLY A 203 -30.03 25.22 5.22
C GLY A 203 -31.31 25.42 6.06
N GLY A 204 -31.17 26.16 7.16
CA GLY A 204 -32.29 26.58 7.99
C GLY A 204 -31.84 27.62 9.01
N SER A 205 -32.40 28.82 8.89
CA SER A 205 -32.27 29.94 9.83
C SER A 205 -32.73 29.54 11.23
N GLY A 206 -31.83 29.57 12.23
CA GLY A 206 -32.21 29.43 13.63
C GLY A 206 -31.03 29.31 14.60
N ASP A 207 -30.75 30.40 15.31
CA ASP A 207 -30.12 30.46 16.64
C ASP A 207 -28.61 30.11 16.77
N GLU A 208 -27.74 31.03 16.33
CA GLU A 208 -26.27 30.95 16.46
C GLU A 208 -25.78 30.80 17.92
N GLY A 209 -26.58 31.21 18.91
CA GLY A 209 -26.20 31.13 20.32
C GLY A 209 -26.19 29.70 20.87
N ARG A 210 -27.03 28.82 20.34
CA ARG A 210 -27.17 27.43 20.81
C ARG A 210 -26.08 26.53 20.26
N ASP A 211 -25.68 26.76 19.01
CA ASP A 211 -24.61 26.02 18.34
C ASP A 211 -23.23 26.31 18.95
N GLU A 212 -23.01 27.53 19.41
CA GLU A 212 -21.74 27.92 20.01
C GLU A 212 -21.57 27.38 21.45
N ALA A 213 -22.67 27.31 22.21
CA ALA A 213 -22.69 26.64 23.52
C ALA A 213 -22.40 25.14 23.38
N HIS A 214 -23.00 24.49 22.37
CA HIS A 214 -22.83 23.05 22.14
C HIS A 214 -21.41 22.71 21.61
N LYS A 215 -20.80 23.58 20.78
CA LYS A 215 -19.39 23.46 20.37
C LYS A 215 -18.43 23.61 21.56
N ARG A 216 -18.73 24.50 22.51
CA ARG A 216 -17.94 24.69 23.74
C ARG A 216 -18.05 23.48 24.65
N GLU A 217 -19.25 22.95 24.87
CA GLU A 217 -19.46 21.73 25.67
C GLU A 217 -18.74 20.53 25.06
N TRP A 218 -18.83 20.36 23.74
CA TRP A 218 -18.14 19.28 23.04
C TRP A 218 -16.61 19.41 23.12
N SER A 219 -16.08 20.64 22.99
CA SER A 219 -14.65 20.90 23.11
C SER A 219 -14.14 20.62 24.53
N LEU A 220 -14.88 21.03 25.56
CA LEU A 220 -14.55 20.74 26.96
C LEU A 220 -14.61 19.23 27.26
N PHE A 221 -15.61 18.54 26.72
CA PHE A 221 -15.72 17.08 26.83
C PHE A 221 -14.54 16.37 26.16
N TYR A 222 -14.17 16.80 24.95
CA TYR A 222 -13.05 16.25 24.21
C TYR A 222 -11.72 16.50 24.95
N GLN A 223 -11.52 17.71 25.48
CA GLN A 223 -10.33 18.06 26.25
C GLN A 223 -10.22 17.24 27.54
N LYS A 224 -11.34 16.98 28.23
CA LYS A 224 -11.43 16.10 29.41
C LYS A 224 -11.15 14.64 29.07
N GLN A 225 -11.62 14.14 27.93
CA GLN A 225 -11.31 12.79 27.44
C GLN A 225 -9.82 12.67 27.07
N MET A 226 -9.23 13.71 26.48
CA MET A 226 -7.80 13.73 26.15
C MET A 226 -6.91 13.86 27.39
N SER A 227 -7.34 14.58 28.43
CA SER A 227 -6.61 14.64 29.70
C SER A 227 -6.64 13.32 30.47
N LEU A 228 -7.74 12.56 30.39
CA LEU A 228 -7.82 11.21 30.96
C LEU A 228 -6.93 10.20 30.21
N ARG A 229 -6.61 10.46 28.94
CA ARG A 229 -5.68 9.66 28.12
C ARG A 229 -4.22 10.08 28.26
N LYS A 230 -3.95 11.26 28.83
CA LYS A 230 -2.60 11.60 29.31
C LYS A 230 -2.35 10.79 30.58
N GLY A 231 -1.92 9.54 30.36
CA GLY A 231 -1.37 8.71 31.42
C GLY A 231 -0.27 9.46 32.18
N LYS A 232 -0.25 9.24 33.49
CA LYS A 232 0.79 9.68 34.42
C LYS A 232 2.17 9.53 33.77
N ASP A 233 2.99 10.58 33.81
CA ASP A 233 4.28 10.71 33.12
C ASP A 233 4.98 9.35 32.96
N SER A 234 5.21 8.97 31.71
CA SER A 234 6.01 7.79 31.38
C SER A 234 7.35 7.92 32.08
N LYS A 235 7.66 7.00 33.00
CA LYS A 235 9.01 6.87 33.57
C LYS A 235 9.99 6.92 32.40
N THR A 236 10.94 7.85 32.44
CA THR A 236 12.12 7.82 31.57
C THR A 236 12.72 6.43 31.71
N GLU A 237 12.55 5.57 30.70
CA GLU A 237 13.15 4.24 30.73
C GLU A 237 14.66 4.41 30.70
N GLU A 238 15.30 3.97 31.79
CA GLU A 238 16.72 4.07 32.00
C GLU A 238 17.44 3.18 30.98
N PHE A 239 18.40 3.79 30.26
CA PHE A 239 19.15 3.10 29.21
C PHE A 239 20.01 2.00 29.82
N VAL A 240 19.67 0.75 29.52
CA VAL A 240 20.53 -0.40 29.85
C VAL A 240 21.50 -0.60 28.68
N PRO A 241 22.83 -0.46 28.90
CA PRO A 241 23.82 -0.72 27.86
C PRO A 241 23.77 -2.20 27.42
N PRO A 242 24.12 -2.50 26.15
CA PRO A 242 24.21 -3.88 25.66
C PRO A 242 25.30 -4.67 26.37
N ASP A 243 25.11 -5.98 26.53
CA ASP A 243 26.13 -6.90 27.05
C ASP A 243 27.34 -6.99 26.11
N GLU A 244 28.52 -7.30 26.66
CA GLU A 244 29.79 -7.41 25.91
C GLU A 244 29.74 -8.46 24.77
N ASP A 245 28.89 -9.48 24.90
CA ASP A 245 28.69 -10.53 23.89
C ASP A 245 27.59 -10.19 22.86
N CYS A 246 27.05 -8.97 22.87
CA CYS A 246 26.00 -8.55 21.95
C CYS A 246 26.53 -8.49 20.49
N PRO A 247 25.96 -9.25 19.53
CA PRO A 247 26.41 -9.24 18.13
C PRO A 247 26.19 -7.91 17.41
N LEU A 248 25.36 -7.03 17.97
CA LEU A 248 25.01 -5.72 17.41
C LEU A 248 26.11 -4.69 17.72
N LYS A 249 27.03 -4.52 16.77
CA LYS A 249 28.19 -3.60 16.90
C LYS A 249 27.84 -2.12 17.18
N GLU A 250 26.64 -1.64 16.85
CA GLU A 250 26.22 -0.25 17.08
C GLU A 250 24.77 -0.15 17.59
N ALA A 251 24.55 -0.49 18.86
CA ALA A 251 23.25 -0.28 19.53
C ALA A 251 23.00 1.18 19.95
N SER A 252 23.99 2.07 19.83
CA SER A 252 23.97 3.45 20.36
C SER A 252 23.03 4.43 19.65
N SER A 253 22.41 4.03 18.53
CA SER A 253 21.48 4.88 17.78
C SER A 253 20.15 5.07 18.52
N ARG A 254 19.99 6.27 19.12
CA ARG A 254 18.77 6.78 19.79
C ARG A 254 17.62 7.16 18.82
N LYS A 255 17.78 6.93 17.51
CA LYS A 255 16.94 7.55 16.46
C LYS A 255 15.52 6.97 16.32
N ILE A 256 15.17 5.91 17.05
CA ILE A 256 13.80 5.34 17.00
C ILE A 256 13.19 5.45 18.41
N PRO A 257 12.32 6.46 18.64
CA PRO A 257 11.56 6.56 19.88
C PRO A 257 10.81 5.25 20.13
N ARG A 258 10.89 4.72 21.35
CA ARG A 258 10.20 3.49 21.84
C ARG A 258 10.75 2.14 21.36
N LEU A 259 11.89 2.06 20.68
CA LEU A 259 12.49 0.78 20.29
C LEU A 259 13.73 0.48 21.14
N THR A 260 13.57 -0.36 22.17
CA THR A 260 14.61 -0.79 23.11
C THR A 260 15.63 -1.72 22.44
N VAL A 261 16.81 -1.86 23.05
CA VAL A 261 17.87 -2.78 22.57
C VAL A 261 17.35 -4.22 22.51
N LYS A 262 16.63 -4.67 23.54
CA LYS A 262 15.99 -6.01 23.59
C LYS A 262 15.02 -6.25 22.44
N ALA A 263 14.23 -5.24 22.06
CA ALA A 263 13.30 -5.39 20.93
C ALA A 263 14.04 -5.55 19.60
N ARG A 264 15.21 -4.92 19.44
CA ARG A 264 16.04 -5.04 18.23
C ARG A 264 16.68 -6.42 18.13
N GLU A 265 17.22 -6.94 19.23
CA GLU A 265 17.78 -8.30 19.29
C GLU A 265 16.72 -9.37 18.99
N HIS A 266 15.52 -9.22 19.56
CA HIS A 266 14.42 -10.11 19.27
C HIS A 266 14.03 -10.09 17.78
N CYS A 267 13.95 -8.91 17.16
CA CYS A 267 13.69 -8.80 15.73
C CYS A 267 14.82 -9.40 14.87
N LEU A 268 16.08 -9.28 15.29
CA LEU A 268 17.21 -9.89 14.61
C LEU A 268 17.10 -11.43 14.65
N GLY A 269 16.81 -12.01 15.81
CA GLY A 269 16.64 -13.46 15.96
C GLY A 269 15.51 -13.99 15.07
N LEU A 270 14.37 -13.29 15.00
CA LEU A 270 13.29 -13.66 14.08
C LEU A 270 13.71 -13.64 12.60
N LEU A 271 14.56 -12.68 12.22
CA LEU A 271 15.08 -12.59 10.85
C LEU A 271 16.09 -13.71 10.55
N GLU A 272 16.96 -14.03 11.50
CA GLU A 272 17.94 -15.12 11.37
C GLU A 272 17.27 -16.49 11.29
N GLU A 273 16.24 -16.73 12.11
CA GLU A 273 15.44 -17.95 12.08
C GLU A 273 14.68 -18.08 10.76
N ALA A 274 14.06 -17.00 10.29
CA ALA A 274 13.36 -16.98 9.00
C ALA A 274 14.32 -17.21 7.82
N LEU A 275 15.52 -16.61 7.84
CA LEU A 275 16.53 -16.82 6.81
C LEU A 275 17.05 -18.26 6.81
N SER A 276 17.32 -18.81 8.00
CA SER A 276 17.79 -20.19 8.16
C SER A 276 16.74 -21.20 7.73
N GLY A 277 15.47 -21.00 8.11
CA GLY A 277 14.35 -21.84 7.67
C GLY A 277 14.13 -21.80 6.16
N ASN A 278 14.25 -20.62 5.54
CA ASN A 278 14.14 -20.48 4.09
C ASN A 278 15.33 -21.11 3.35
N HIS A 279 16.54 -21.08 3.93
CA HIS A 279 17.71 -21.74 3.36
C HIS A 279 17.57 -23.28 3.40
N GLN A 280 17.04 -23.84 4.50
CA GLN A 280 16.79 -25.28 4.62
C GLN A 280 15.65 -25.76 3.71
N ALA A 281 14.60 -24.94 3.55
CA ALA A 281 13.50 -25.23 2.61
C ALA A 281 13.93 -25.18 1.13
N THR A 282 15.12 -24.66 0.83
CA THR A 282 15.69 -24.56 -0.54
C THR A 282 16.87 -25.51 -0.77
N GLY A 283 17.08 -26.51 0.10
CA GLY A 283 18.04 -27.62 -0.10
C GLY A 283 17.75 -28.49 -1.34
N PRO A 284 18.76 -29.23 -1.84
CA PRO A 284 19.00 -29.43 -3.27
C PRO A 284 17.91 -30.27 -3.93
N THR A 285 17.33 -29.72 -4.99
CA THR A 285 16.69 -30.52 -6.03
C THR A 285 17.79 -31.29 -6.74
N HIS A 286 17.95 -32.56 -6.36
CA HIS A 286 18.78 -33.55 -7.05
C HIS A 286 18.01 -34.17 -8.20
#